data_AF-A0A1S3JWS6-F1
#
_entry.id   AF-A0A1S3JWS6-F1
#
_cell.length_a   1.000
_cell.length_b   1.000
_cell.length_c   1.000
_cell.angle_alpha   90.00
_cell.angle_beta   90.00
_cell.angle_gamma   90.00
#
_symmetry.space_group_name_H-M   'P 1'
#
loop_
_entity.id
_entity.type
_entity.pdbx_description
1 polymer ?
#
loop_
_entity_poly.entity_id
_entity_poly.type
_entity_poly.pdbx_seq_one_letter_code
_entity_poly.pdbx_strand_id
1 'polypeptide(L)'
;MAAVCRRVTSSILLWGKYAQLSLIYNEPLSIRCYMTSMKHLSLKNTGSPQEPQESVKRGREDEVMTELVRDFLDPAQFYQAVKNIGVDFFCGVPDSLLKDFCAYVTANTSKEHHIITANEGNAVALAAGYHLATGKYGMVYLQNSGLGNIVNPVLSLAVPEVYSVPLLLLIGWRGEPGKKDEPQHQVQGKASQKTLDAIGVPYSILPDYIEGAQQVLSSAKQHLEIIKGPYALLVKRQTFLPYKLPPDASDIFPLNREEALKVIVSALGEMDVTVGTTGMLSRELFEYREAKHQGHGRDFLTVGSMGHASAIALGIAVNKPERQVYCLDGDGAAIMHMGTMATIGQNGTTNLKHIIINNGAHDSVGGQPTDAGHHDTFFFTQIAKGCGYKEAWVATSEDDIRSGILKMKDMAGPVLMEVKVNKGARKNLGRPTTTPLENKKEFMANLEKSS
;
A
#
# COMPACT_ATOMS: atom_id res chain seq x y z
N MET A 1 22.41 57.74 -12.91
CA MET A 1 22.59 57.32 -14.31
C MET A 1 24.08 57.27 -14.61
N ALA A 2 24.53 56.18 -15.22
CA ALA A 2 25.91 55.87 -15.66
C ALA A 2 26.98 55.67 -14.57
N ALA A 3 27.02 54.48 -13.94
CA ALA A 3 28.25 53.82 -13.47
C ALA A 3 28.01 52.40 -12.87
N VAL A 4 27.28 51.52 -13.55
CA VAL A 4 27.30 50.07 -13.26
C VAL A 4 27.10 49.31 -14.57
N CYS A 5 28.10 49.35 -15.44
CA CYS A 5 28.14 48.52 -16.64
C CYS A 5 29.59 48.36 -17.09
N ARG A 6 30.33 47.47 -16.41
CA ARG A 6 31.62 46.88 -16.84
C ARG A 6 32.08 45.88 -15.77
N ARG A 7 31.46 44.69 -15.76
CA ARG A 7 32.00 43.43 -15.19
C ARG A 7 31.04 42.26 -15.44
N VAL A 8 30.68 42.01 -16.70
CA VAL A 8 30.10 40.72 -17.14
C VAL A 8 30.59 40.46 -18.57
N THR A 9 31.88 40.24 -18.74
CA THR A 9 32.47 39.78 -20.02
C THR A 9 33.75 38.99 -19.70
N SER A 10 33.62 37.89 -18.96
CA SER A 10 34.69 36.89 -18.84
C SER A 10 34.23 35.48 -18.45
N SER A 11 32.92 35.16 -18.56
CA SER A 11 32.40 33.82 -18.20
C SER A 11 31.60 33.12 -19.30
N ILE A 12 31.60 33.63 -20.54
CA ILE A 12 30.88 33.05 -21.69
C ILE A 12 31.79 32.23 -22.62
N LEU A 13 33.08 32.06 -22.28
CA LEU A 13 34.05 31.32 -23.10
C LEU A 13 34.45 29.93 -22.56
N LEU A 14 33.67 29.35 -21.63
CA LEU A 14 33.87 27.95 -21.18
C LEU A 14 32.69 27.00 -21.46
N TRP A 15 31.63 27.45 -22.12
CA TRP A 15 30.46 26.62 -22.50
C TRP A 15 30.40 26.24 -23.99
N GLY A 16 31.51 26.45 -24.72
CA GLY A 16 31.61 26.18 -26.17
C GLY A 16 32.40 24.92 -26.57
N LYS A 17 32.74 24.03 -25.62
CA LYS A 17 33.55 22.82 -25.90
C LYS A 17 32.92 21.47 -25.49
N TYR A 18 31.66 21.46 -25.04
CA TYR A 18 30.94 20.20 -24.72
C TYR A 18 29.78 19.87 -25.68
N ALA A 19 29.54 20.69 -26.71
CA ALA A 19 28.49 20.46 -27.71
C ALA A 19 29.01 19.82 -29.02
N GLN A 20 30.06 19.01 -28.94
CA GLN A 20 30.63 18.34 -30.12
C GLN A 20 31.09 16.89 -29.84
N LEU A 21 30.36 16.17 -28.99
CA LEU A 21 30.63 14.76 -28.67
C LEU A 21 29.35 13.93 -28.36
N SER A 22 28.21 14.30 -28.94
CA SER A 22 26.94 13.54 -28.81
C SER A 22 26.30 13.16 -30.15
N LEU A 23 27.11 13.00 -31.20
CA LEU A 23 26.67 12.53 -32.52
C LEU A 23 27.58 11.39 -33.02
N ILE A 24 27.63 10.28 -32.29
CA ILE A 24 27.96 8.92 -32.75
C ILE A 24 27.23 7.98 -31.78
N TYR A 25 26.68 6.87 -32.29
CA TYR A 25 25.76 5.89 -31.66
C TYR A 25 24.27 6.12 -31.95
N ASN A 26 23.93 5.87 -33.21
CA ASN A 26 22.57 5.58 -33.64
C ASN A 26 22.63 4.30 -34.50
N GLU A 27 22.43 3.11 -33.91
CA GLU A 27 22.19 1.83 -34.61
C GLU A 27 21.58 0.83 -33.60
N PRO A 28 20.45 0.16 -33.89
CA PRO A 28 19.86 -0.87 -33.02
C PRO A 28 20.48 -2.24 -33.30
N LEU A 29 21.12 -2.83 -32.29
CA LEU A 29 21.62 -4.22 -32.31
C LEU A 29 20.45 -5.21 -32.27
N SER A 30 20.04 -5.70 -33.45
CA SER A 30 19.20 -6.90 -33.58
C SER A 30 20.08 -8.15 -33.43
N ILE A 31 19.87 -8.94 -32.38
CA ILE A 31 20.47 -10.28 -32.25
C ILE A 31 19.68 -11.24 -33.15
N ARG A 32 20.27 -11.60 -34.29
CA ARG A 32 19.83 -12.69 -35.16
C ARG A 32 20.40 -14.01 -34.63
N CYS A 33 19.55 -14.87 -34.08
CA CYS A 33 19.91 -16.28 -33.83
C CYS A 33 20.05 -17.02 -35.17
N TYR A 34 21.22 -17.61 -35.40
CA TYR A 34 21.44 -18.62 -36.43
C TYR A 34 20.74 -19.92 -36.03
N MET A 35 19.69 -20.30 -36.76
CA MET A 35 19.18 -21.67 -36.78
C MET A 35 19.74 -22.38 -38.01
N THR A 36 20.63 -23.36 -37.77
CA THR A 36 21.12 -24.25 -38.81
C THR A 36 20.16 -25.45 -38.95
N SER A 37 19.62 -25.60 -40.15
CA SER A 37 18.81 -26.71 -40.63
C SER A 37 19.62 -28.01 -40.73
N MET A 38 19.04 -29.13 -40.27
CA MET A 38 19.32 -30.45 -40.85
C MET A 38 18.01 -31.25 -40.96
N LYS A 39 17.64 -31.59 -42.20
CA LYS A 39 16.59 -32.55 -42.54
C LYS A 39 17.20 -33.82 -43.13
N HIS A 40 16.59 -34.93 -42.69
CA HIS A 40 16.41 -36.23 -43.35
C HIS A 40 17.58 -37.18 -43.52
N LEU A 41 17.41 -38.41 -43.01
CA LEU A 41 17.18 -39.58 -43.86
C LEU A 41 16.53 -40.75 -43.08
N SER A 42 15.57 -41.41 -43.72
CA SER A 42 14.83 -42.60 -43.27
C SER A 42 15.14 -43.74 -44.25
N LEU A 43 15.42 -44.95 -43.76
CA LEU A 43 15.41 -46.20 -44.54
C LEU A 43 14.94 -47.38 -43.66
N LYS A 44 14.24 -48.32 -44.30
CA LYS A 44 13.35 -49.36 -43.77
C LYS A 44 14.02 -50.73 -43.53
N ASN A 45 13.38 -51.50 -42.63
CA ASN A 45 13.12 -52.97 -42.58
C ASN A 45 14.27 -54.01 -42.69
N THR A 46 14.30 -54.99 -41.78
CA THR A 46 13.65 -56.34 -41.91
C THR A 46 14.07 -57.27 -40.75
N GLY A 47 13.15 -58.14 -40.25
CA GLY A 47 13.49 -59.49 -39.77
C GLY A 47 13.34 -59.79 -38.27
N SER A 48 12.26 -60.48 -37.90
CA SER A 48 12.13 -61.39 -36.73
C SER A 48 12.58 -62.82 -37.14
N PRO A 49 12.97 -63.78 -36.27
CA PRO A 49 12.11 -64.27 -35.18
C PRO A 49 12.78 -64.91 -33.92
N GLN A 50 11.91 -65.30 -32.97
CA GLN A 50 12.01 -66.33 -31.92
C GLN A 50 12.61 -66.00 -30.53
N GLU A 51 11.70 -66.09 -29.55
CA GLU A 51 11.88 -66.28 -28.10
C GLU A 51 12.24 -67.76 -27.77
N PRO A 52 12.89 -68.07 -26.62
CA PRO A 52 12.15 -68.18 -25.35
C PRO A 52 12.88 -67.72 -24.07
N GLN A 53 12.08 -67.10 -23.19
CA GLN A 53 12.07 -67.12 -21.72
C GLN A 53 13.37 -67.34 -20.94
N GLU A 54 13.80 -66.31 -20.19
CA GLU A 54 14.21 -66.48 -18.80
C GLU A 54 14.12 -65.17 -17.99
N SER A 55 13.58 -65.31 -16.79
CA SER A 55 13.14 -64.27 -15.88
C SER A 55 14.28 -63.52 -15.18
N VAL A 56 14.29 -62.18 -15.27
CA VAL A 56 14.99 -61.32 -14.30
C VAL A 56 14.09 -60.16 -13.91
N LYS A 57 13.55 -60.21 -12.69
CA LYS A 57 12.88 -59.09 -12.03
C LYS A 57 13.86 -57.92 -11.90
N ARG A 58 13.64 -56.82 -12.62
CA ARG A 58 14.16 -55.50 -12.25
C ARG A 58 12.97 -54.66 -11.82
N GLY A 59 13.04 -54.18 -10.58
CA GLY A 59 12.05 -53.26 -10.02
C GLY A 59 11.92 -52.04 -10.93
N ARG A 60 10.68 -51.76 -11.34
CA ARG A 60 10.31 -50.41 -11.77
C ARG A 60 10.18 -49.60 -10.49
N GLU A 61 11.19 -48.80 -10.21
CA GLU A 61 10.95 -47.57 -9.47
C GLU A 61 10.11 -46.71 -10.39
N ASP A 62 8.80 -46.71 -10.13
CA ASP A 62 7.91 -45.69 -10.65
C ASP A 62 8.42 -44.36 -10.07
N GLU A 63 9.20 -43.62 -10.85
CA GLU A 63 9.46 -42.20 -10.62
C GLU A 63 8.11 -41.49 -10.70
N VAL A 64 7.43 -41.44 -9.55
CA VAL A 64 6.37 -40.49 -9.29
C VAL A 64 7.01 -39.13 -9.46
N MET A 65 6.70 -38.48 -10.60
CA MET A 65 6.89 -37.04 -10.79
C MET A 65 6.21 -36.36 -9.60
N THR A 66 6.99 -36.03 -8.58
CA THR A 66 6.52 -35.32 -7.41
C THR A 66 5.93 -34.01 -7.89
N GLU A 67 4.69 -33.73 -7.47
CA GLU A 67 4.15 -32.38 -7.55
C GLU A 67 5.25 -31.40 -7.13
N LEU A 68 5.55 -30.42 -7.98
CA LEU A 68 6.42 -29.31 -7.62
C LEU A 68 5.89 -28.71 -6.32
N VAL A 69 6.53 -29.05 -5.20
CA VAL A 69 6.27 -28.42 -3.91
C VAL A 69 6.54 -26.95 -4.17
N ARG A 70 5.49 -26.12 -4.08
CA ARG A 70 5.69 -24.67 -4.12
C ARG A 70 6.45 -24.29 -2.87
N ASP A 71 7.69 -23.89 -3.05
CA ASP A 71 8.46 -23.28 -1.99
C ASP A 71 7.87 -21.88 -1.74
N PHE A 72 7.56 -21.63 -0.47
CA PHE A 72 7.20 -20.30 0.03
C PHE A 72 8.25 -19.92 1.07
N LEU A 73 8.62 -18.64 1.13
CA LEU A 73 9.59 -18.15 2.10
C LEU A 73 9.00 -18.22 3.50
N ASP A 74 9.68 -18.92 4.39
CA ASP A 74 9.42 -18.78 5.82
C ASP A 74 9.80 -17.34 6.25
N PRO A 75 8.86 -16.56 6.83
CA PRO A 75 9.15 -15.22 7.35
C PRO A 75 10.35 -15.17 8.29
N ALA A 76 10.57 -16.20 9.11
CA ALA A 76 11.71 -16.28 10.02
C ALA A 76 13.05 -16.42 9.28
N GLN A 77 13.09 -17.29 8.27
CA GLN A 77 14.29 -17.50 7.46
C GLN A 77 14.63 -16.24 6.65
N PHE A 78 13.63 -15.60 6.05
CA PHE A 78 13.83 -14.35 5.32
C PHE A 78 14.26 -13.21 6.25
N TYR A 79 13.63 -13.08 7.43
CA TYR A 79 14.05 -12.12 8.47
C TYR A 79 15.52 -12.29 8.84
N GLN A 80 15.96 -13.54 9.07
CA GLN A 80 17.37 -13.79 9.39
C GLN A 80 18.30 -13.50 8.21
N ALA A 81 17.89 -13.82 6.97
CA ALA A 81 18.66 -13.49 5.77
C ALA A 81 18.83 -11.97 5.59
N VAL A 82 17.78 -11.18 5.87
CA VAL A 82 17.82 -9.72 5.87
C VAL A 82 18.78 -9.19 6.96
N LYS A 83 18.74 -9.76 8.17
CA LYS A 83 19.70 -9.40 9.23
C LYS A 83 21.14 -9.72 8.86
N ASN A 84 21.38 -10.83 8.16
CA ASN A 84 22.73 -11.24 7.73
C ASN A 84 23.36 -10.26 6.72
N ILE A 85 22.55 -9.48 5.99
CA ILE A 85 23.05 -8.40 5.12
C ILE A 85 23.19 -7.05 5.84
N GLY A 86 23.06 -7.01 7.17
CA GLY A 86 23.27 -5.81 7.99
C GLY A 86 22.03 -4.95 8.21
N VAL A 87 20.84 -5.42 7.82
CA VAL A 87 19.57 -4.72 8.05
C VAL A 87 18.97 -5.18 9.39
N ASP A 88 18.97 -4.29 10.37
CA ASP A 88 18.43 -4.52 11.71
C ASP A 88 17.36 -3.48 12.11
N PHE A 89 17.03 -2.55 11.22
CA PHE A 89 15.98 -1.54 11.40
C PHE A 89 14.90 -1.69 10.33
N PHE A 90 13.64 -1.69 10.74
CA PHE A 90 12.49 -1.91 9.88
C PHE A 90 11.49 -0.78 10.07
N CYS A 91 10.98 -0.22 8.98
CA CYS A 91 9.88 0.74 9.07
C CYS A 91 9.01 0.70 7.82
N GLY A 92 7.78 1.21 7.91
CA GLY A 92 6.90 1.22 6.75
C GLY A 92 5.41 1.18 7.06
N VAL A 93 4.63 1.07 5.99
CA VAL A 93 3.17 0.95 6.04
C VAL A 93 2.79 -0.51 5.70
N PRO A 94 2.02 -1.21 6.54
CA PRO A 94 1.66 -2.61 6.29
C PRO A 94 0.94 -2.84 4.96
N ASP A 95 1.24 -3.97 4.31
CA ASP A 95 0.65 -4.40 3.03
C ASP A 95 0.18 -5.86 3.09
N SER A 96 -0.90 -6.20 2.38
CA SER A 96 -1.47 -7.56 2.38
C SER A 96 -0.57 -8.64 1.77
N LEU A 97 0.34 -8.31 0.85
CA LEU A 97 1.30 -9.29 0.30
C LEU A 97 2.49 -9.48 1.24
N LEU A 98 2.77 -8.46 2.07
CA LEU A 98 3.83 -8.48 3.07
C LEU A 98 3.33 -8.88 4.47
N LYS A 99 2.02 -9.09 4.65
CA LYS A 99 1.37 -9.22 5.97
C LYS A 99 2.04 -10.22 6.90
N ASP A 100 2.47 -11.37 6.36
CA ASP A 100 3.04 -12.46 7.13
C ASP A 100 4.46 -12.10 7.59
N PHE A 101 5.26 -11.51 6.71
CA PHE A 101 6.57 -10.97 7.06
C PHE A 101 6.48 -9.78 8.03
N CYS A 102 5.60 -8.80 7.77
CA CYS A 102 5.38 -7.67 8.66
C CYS A 102 4.91 -8.10 10.04
N ALA A 103 4.02 -9.10 10.13
CA ALA A 103 3.61 -9.69 11.39
C ALA A 103 4.79 -10.35 12.13
N TYR A 104 5.65 -11.07 11.42
CA TYR A 104 6.86 -11.65 12.01
C TYR A 104 7.82 -10.57 12.53
N VAL A 105 8.08 -9.52 11.74
CA VAL A 105 8.92 -8.38 12.17
C VAL A 105 8.36 -7.73 13.43
N THR A 106 7.05 -7.47 13.46
CA THR A 106 6.35 -6.87 14.61
C THR A 106 6.49 -7.70 15.89
N ALA A 107 6.42 -9.03 15.78
CA ALA A 107 6.50 -9.93 16.93
C ALA A 107 7.94 -10.16 17.44
N ASN A 108 8.95 -9.97 16.59
CA ASN A 108 10.34 -10.40 16.87
C ASN A 108 11.38 -9.27 16.87
N THR A 109 10.95 -8.01 16.72
CA THR A 109 11.82 -6.83 16.70
C THR A 109 11.40 -5.85 17.79
N SER A 110 12.37 -5.22 18.47
CA SER A 110 12.08 -4.23 19.50
C SER A 110 11.47 -2.95 18.89
N LYS A 111 10.74 -2.18 19.69
CA LYS A 111 10.06 -0.95 19.22
C LYS A 111 11.03 0.11 18.69
N GLU A 112 12.27 0.12 19.18
CA GLU A 112 13.35 1.01 18.74
C GLU A 112 13.88 0.63 17.34
N HIS A 113 13.69 -0.64 16.95
CA HIS A 113 14.17 -1.21 15.69
C HIS A 113 13.05 -1.54 14.70
N HIS A 114 11.78 -1.40 15.09
CA HIS A 114 10.63 -1.54 14.20
C HIS A 114 9.59 -0.45 14.46
N ILE A 115 9.38 0.40 13.45
CA ILE A 115 8.44 1.53 13.52
C ILE A 115 7.46 1.46 12.35
N ILE A 116 6.17 1.25 12.65
CA ILE A 116 5.10 1.42 11.67
C ILE A 116 4.88 2.92 11.49
N THR A 117 4.94 3.39 10.25
CA THR A 117 4.86 4.83 9.94
C THR A 117 3.49 5.21 9.41
N ALA A 118 3.09 6.47 9.64
CA ALA A 118 1.84 7.03 9.11
C ALA A 118 1.73 6.91 7.58
N ASN A 119 2.81 7.18 6.84
CA ASN A 119 2.87 7.05 5.39
C ASN A 119 4.26 6.61 4.92
N GLU A 120 4.36 6.13 3.69
CA GLU A 120 5.59 5.57 3.14
C GLU A 120 6.70 6.61 2.97
N GLY A 121 6.36 7.87 2.72
CA GLY A 121 7.35 8.95 2.64
C GLY A 121 8.05 9.19 3.98
N ASN A 122 7.28 9.14 5.09
CA ASN A 122 7.83 9.20 6.44
C ASN A 122 8.72 7.98 6.73
N ALA A 123 8.41 6.80 6.18
CA ALA A 123 9.27 5.62 6.31
C ALA A 123 10.65 5.83 5.68
N VAL A 124 10.72 6.41 4.49
CA VAL A 124 12.00 6.76 3.85
C VAL A 124 12.77 7.79 4.68
N ALA A 125 12.10 8.84 5.16
CA ALA A 125 12.74 9.84 6.01
C ALA A 125 13.26 9.25 7.34
N LEU A 126 12.50 8.33 7.93
CA LEU A 126 12.87 7.64 9.18
C LEU A 126 14.07 6.72 8.98
N ALA A 127 14.08 5.91 7.90
CA ALA A 127 15.23 5.10 7.52
C ALA A 127 16.46 5.96 7.24
N ALA A 128 16.28 7.15 6.65
CA ALA A 128 17.38 8.09 6.46
C ALA A 128 17.92 8.62 7.79
N GLY A 129 17.05 8.97 8.73
CA GLY A 129 17.46 9.33 10.09
C GLY A 129 18.24 8.22 10.79
N TYR A 130 17.80 6.96 10.64
CA TYR A 130 18.52 5.79 11.15
C TYR A 130 19.93 5.68 10.56
N HIS A 131 20.07 5.88 9.24
CA HIS A 131 21.36 5.86 8.58
C HIS A 131 22.29 6.98 9.08
N LEU A 132 21.77 8.20 9.18
CA LEU A 132 22.53 9.35 9.67
C LEU A 132 23.04 9.13 11.11
N ALA A 133 22.26 8.46 11.95
CA ALA A 133 22.62 8.21 13.34
C ALA A 133 23.63 7.06 13.53
N THR A 134 23.60 6.05 12.65
CA THR A 134 24.29 4.76 12.90
C THR A 134 25.30 4.37 11.82
N GLY A 135 25.23 4.96 10.63
CA GLY A 135 25.94 4.52 9.43
C GLY A 135 25.40 3.21 8.82
N LYS A 136 24.40 2.56 9.43
CA LYS A 136 23.75 1.35 8.93
C LYS A 136 22.57 1.68 8.02
N TYR A 137 21.97 0.70 7.36
CA TYR A 137 20.80 0.91 6.50
C TYR A 137 19.62 0.06 6.96
N GLY A 138 18.43 0.66 6.89
CA GLY A 138 17.17 0.02 7.26
C GLY A 138 16.41 -0.56 6.06
N MET A 139 15.40 -1.36 6.35
CA MET A 139 14.38 -1.79 5.40
C MET A 139 13.13 -0.92 5.53
N VAL A 140 12.67 -0.40 4.40
CA VAL A 140 11.40 0.31 4.25
C VAL A 140 10.41 -0.59 3.52
N TYR A 141 9.34 -1.05 4.20
CA TYR A 141 8.30 -1.88 3.59
C TYR A 141 7.06 -1.08 3.21
N LEU A 142 6.47 -1.41 2.07
CA LEU A 142 5.31 -0.71 1.52
C LEU A 142 4.56 -1.53 0.47
N GLN A 143 3.34 -1.12 0.16
CA GLN A 143 2.67 -1.53 -1.08
C GLN A 143 3.22 -0.72 -2.26
N ASN A 144 3.21 -1.28 -3.47
CA ASN A 144 3.59 -0.58 -4.70
C ASN A 144 2.80 0.71 -5.00
N SER A 145 1.56 0.88 -4.50
CA SER A 145 0.85 2.17 -4.59
C SER A 145 1.54 3.28 -3.81
N GLY A 146 2.25 2.92 -2.73
CA GLY A 146 3.07 3.82 -1.92
C GLY A 146 4.30 4.34 -2.66
N LEU A 147 4.64 3.79 -3.84
CA LEU A 147 5.68 4.37 -4.70
C LEU A 147 5.45 5.85 -4.96
N GLY A 148 4.19 6.28 -5.13
CA GLY A 148 3.84 7.69 -5.30
C GLY A 148 4.21 8.56 -4.09
N ASN A 149 4.09 8.03 -2.88
CA ASN A 149 4.41 8.75 -1.63
C ASN A 149 5.92 8.86 -1.40
N ILE A 150 6.72 7.92 -1.92
CA ILE A 150 8.16 7.90 -1.69
C ILE A 150 8.98 8.63 -2.75
N VAL A 151 8.41 9.00 -3.91
CA VAL A 151 9.17 9.64 -5.01
C VAL A 151 9.99 10.82 -4.49
N ASN A 152 9.36 11.75 -3.78
CA ASN A 152 10.04 12.93 -3.26
C ASN A 152 11.16 12.58 -2.26
N PRO A 153 10.91 11.88 -1.14
CA PRO A 153 11.98 11.58 -0.19
C PRO A 153 13.06 10.64 -0.76
N VAL A 154 12.74 9.74 -1.70
CA VAL A 154 13.78 8.95 -2.37
C VAL A 154 14.72 9.85 -3.18
N LEU A 155 14.17 10.68 -4.06
CA LEU A 155 14.97 11.55 -4.94
C LEU A 155 15.68 12.69 -4.22
N SER A 156 15.17 13.11 -3.06
CA SER A 156 15.74 14.24 -2.30
C SER A 156 16.55 13.83 -1.07
N LEU A 157 16.45 12.58 -0.60
CA LEU A 157 17.17 12.08 0.59
C LEU A 157 17.99 10.82 0.33
N ALA A 158 17.56 9.90 -0.54
CA ALA A 158 18.17 8.57 -0.61
C ALA A 158 19.19 8.41 -1.73
N VAL A 159 18.94 9.02 -2.89
CA VAL A 159 19.76 8.78 -4.09
C VAL A 159 21.22 9.27 -3.93
N PRO A 160 22.20 8.61 -4.57
CA PRO A 160 23.62 8.94 -4.49
C PRO A 160 23.96 10.40 -4.86
N GLU A 161 23.21 10.98 -5.78
CA GLU A 161 23.42 12.34 -6.29
C GLU A 161 23.08 13.44 -5.27
N VAL A 162 22.40 13.10 -4.16
CA VAL A 162 21.97 14.08 -3.15
C VAL A 162 22.64 13.82 -1.79
N TYR A 163 22.12 12.88 -1.00
CA TYR A 163 22.70 12.54 0.30
C TYR A 163 23.29 11.12 0.35
N SER A 164 23.06 10.30 -0.67
CA SER A 164 23.60 8.94 -0.76
C SER A 164 23.29 8.09 0.47
N VAL A 165 22.00 7.99 0.79
CA VAL A 165 21.52 7.22 1.94
C VAL A 165 21.05 5.83 1.48
N PRO A 166 21.80 4.76 1.79
CA PRO A 166 21.39 3.40 1.47
C PRO A 166 20.15 2.98 2.27
N LEU A 167 19.18 2.41 1.58
CA LEU A 167 17.99 1.80 2.20
C LEU A 167 17.44 0.67 1.31
N LEU A 168 16.92 -0.38 1.93
CA LEU A 168 16.33 -1.52 1.24
C LEU A 168 14.80 -1.36 1.18
N LEU A 169 14.22 -1.24 0.00
CA LEU A 169 12.77 -1.16 -0.18
C LEU A 169 12.20 -2.58 -0.36
N LEU A 170 11.25 -2.98 0.50
CA LEU A 170 10.49 -4.22 0.33
C LEU A 170 9.06 -3.87 -0.12
N ILE A 171 8.75 -4.14 -1.38
CA ILE A 171 7.55 -3.59 -2.03
C ILE A 171 6.59 -4.71 -2.41
N GLY A 172 5.41 -4.76 -1.79
CA GLY A 172 4.32 -5.64 -2.22
C GLY A 172 3.81 -5.23 -3.61
N TRP A 173 4.04 -6.08 -4.62
CA TRP A 173 3.70 -5.79 -6.02
C TRP A 173 2.29 -6.30 -6.38
N ARG A 174 1.26 -5.53 -5.97
CA ARG A 174 -0.14 -5.81 -6.34
C ARG A 174 -0.41 -5.45 -7.80
N GLY A 175 -1.30 -6.22 -8.44
CA GLY A 175 -1.64 -6.03 -9.85
C GLY A 175 -0.52 -6.42 -10.82
N GLU A 176 0.24 -7.48 -10.50
CA GLU A 176 1.23 -8.07 -11.40
C GLU A 176 0.62 -8.27 -12.81
N PRO A 177 1.27 -7.79 -13.88
CA PRO A 177 0.77 -7.93 -15.25
C PRO A 177 0.41 -9.39 -15.58
N GLY A 178 -0.81 -9.60 -16.10
CA GLY A 178 -1.32 -10.93 -16.46
C GLY A 178 -1.93 -11.73 -15.31
N LYS A 179 -1.99 -11.18 -14.09
CA LYS A 179 -2.71 -11.79 -12.95
C LYS A 179 -3.99 -11.02 -12.64
N LYS A 180 -5.06 -11.71 -12.23
CA LYS A 180 -6.31 -11.06 -11.82
C LYS A 180 -6.12 -10.37 -10.46
N ASP A 181 -6.54 -9.12 -10.37
CA ASP A 181 -6.55 -8.28 -9.17
C ASP A 181 -7.53 -7.13 -9.39
N GLU A 182 -7.73 -6.28 -8.38
CA GLU A 182 -8.63 -5.14 -8.46
C GLU A 182 -8.21 -4.12 -9.53
N PRO A 183 -9.16 -3.39 -10.15
CA PRO A 183 -8.87 -2.45 -11.23
C PRO A 183 -7.77 -1.44 -10.89
N GLN A 184 -7.81 -0.86 -9.68
CA GLN A 184 -6.81 0.08 -9.19
C GLN A 184 -5.44 -0.58 -8.95
N HIS A 185 -5.41 -1.85 -8.52
CA HIS A 185 -4.17 -2.58 -8.38
C HIS A 185 -3.54 -2.85 -9.76
N GLN A 186 -4.33 -3.20 -10.78
CA GLN A 186 -3.82 -3.45 -12.15
C GLN A 186 -3.10 -2.24 -12.73
N VAL A 187 -3.67 -1.04 -12.54
CA VAL A 187 -3.07 0.21 -12.99
C VAL A 187 -1.73 0.44 -12.28
N GLN A 188 -1.70 0.27 -10.96
CA GLN A 188 -0.48 0.46 -10.15
C GLN A 188 0.60 -0.58 -10.46
N GLY A 189 0.23 -1.85 -10.56
CA GLY A 189 1.16 -2.95 -10.81
C GLY A 189 1.86 -2.83 -12.17
N LYS A 190 1.12 -2.42 -13.21
CA LYS A 190 1.70 -2.11 -14.53
C LYS A 190 2.70 -0.95 -14.50
N ALA A 191 2.48 0.04 -13.63
CA ALA A 191 3.33 1.22 -13.52
C ALA A 191 4.59 0.99 -12.65
N SER A 192 4.54 0.04 -11.71
CA SER A 192 5.50 -0.07 -10.60
C SER A 192 6.97 -0.12 -11.05
N GLN A 193 7.30 -1.02 -11.98
CA GLN A 193 8.66 -1.16 -12.51
C GLN A 193 9.13 0.10 -13.25
N LYS A 194 8.26 0.68 -14.07
CA LYS A 194 8.57 1.92 -14.81
C LYS A 194 8.77 3.10 -13.88
N THR A 195 8.04 3.15 -12.76
CA THR A 195 8.23 4.17 -11.74
C THR A 195 9.61 4.02 -11.11
N LEU A 196 10.02 2.80 -10.74
CA LEU A 196 11.36 2.52 -10.20
C LEU A 196 12.46 2.89 -11.20
N ASP A 197 12.31 2.50 -12.47
CA ASP A 197 13.22 2.89 -13.55
C ASP A 197 13.32 4.43 -13.68
N ALA A 198 12.19 5.13 -13.63
CA ALA A 198 12.12 6.58 -13.79
C ALA A 198 12.78 7.35 -12.63
N ILE A 199 12.75 6.80 -11.42
CA ILE A 199 13.41 7.41 -10.25
C ILE A 199 14.82 6.83 -9.99
N GLY A 200 15.34 6.01 -10.91
CA GLY A 200 16.69 5.45 -10.84
C GLY A 200 16.92 4.43 -9.74
N VAL A 201 15.87 3.77 -9.23
CA VAL A 201 15.98 2.76 -8.17
C VAL A 201 16.11 1.37 -8.80
N PRO A 202 17.27 0.69 -8.70
CA PRO A 202 17.41 -0.68 -9.17
C PRO A 202 16.54 -1.62 -8.33
N TYR A 203 16.07 -2.71 -8.96
CA TYR A 203 15.21 -3.66 -8.28
C TYR A 203 15.40 -5.10 -8.73
N SER A 204 14.94 -6.03 -7.89
CA SER A 204 14.79 -7.44 -8.22
C SER A 204 13.42 -7.94 -7.78
N ILE A 205 12.90 -8.97 -8.44
CA ILE A 205 11.76 -9.73 -7.94
C ILE A 205 12.28 -10.67 -6.86
N LEU A 206 11.66 -10.66 -5.68
CA LEU A 206 12.00 -11.57 -4.59
C LEU A 206 11.52 -13.00 -4.95
N PRO A 207 12.44 -13.99 -5.05
CA PRO A 207 12.05 -15.38 -5.19
C PRO A 207 11.31 -15.89 -3.95
N ASP A 208 10.44 -16.87 -4.13
CA ASP A 208 9.63 -17.49 -3.07
C ASP A 208 10.33 -18.65 -2.33
N TYR A 209 11.63 -18.83 -2.56
CA TYR A 209 12.49 -19.82 -1.88
C TYR A 209 13.79 -19.19 -1.39
N ILE A 210 14.39 -19.78 -0.35
CA ILE A 210 15.40 -19.12 0.48
C ILE A 210 16.73 -18.87 -0.25
N GLU A 211 17.19 -19.80 -1.09
CA GLU A 211 18.44 -19.66 -1.84
C GLU A 211 18.36 -18.49 -2.82
N GLY A 212 17.23 -18.37 -3.52
CA GLY A 212 16.97 -17.26 -4.44
C GLY A 212 16.84 -15.94 -3.69
N ALA A 213 16.16 -15.92 -2.54
CA ALA A 213 16.07 -14.74 -1.69
C ALA A 213 17.45 -14.27 -1.21
N GLN A 214 18.32 -15.19 -0.81
CA GLN A 214 19.70 -14.87 -0.40
C GLN A 214 20.55 -14.31 -1.56
N GLN A 215 20.36 -14.81 -2.78
CA GLN A 215 21.04 -14.28 -3.96
C GLN A 215 20.64 -12.83 -4.23
N VAL A 216 19.35 -12.51 -4.25
CA VAL A 216 18.89 -11.12 -4.49
C VAL A 216 19.27 -10.19 -3.34
N LEU A 217 19.27 -10.67 -2.09
CA LEU A 217 19.75 -9.92 -0.94
C LEU A 217 21.26 -9.64 -1.01
N SER A 218 22.05 -10.57 -1.57
CA SER A 218 23.49 -10.38 -1.78
C SER A 218 23.74 -9.28 -2.83
N SER A 219 23.00 -9.27 -3.93
CA SER A 219 23.05 -8.18 -4.92
C SER A 219 22.62 -6.84 -4.35
N ALA A 220 21.53 -6.84 -3.55
CA ALA A 220 21.06 -5.63 -2.87
C ALA A 220 22.12 -5.09 -1.90
N LYS A 221 22.76 -5.97 -1.10
CA LYS A 221 23.86 -5.59 -0.20
C LYS A 221 25.01 -4.92 -0.93
N GLN A 222 25.46 -5.51 -2.04
CA GLN A 222 26.54 -4.93 -2.85
C GLN A 222 26.17 -3.52 -3.34
N HIS A 223 24.93 -3.31 -3.78
CA HIS A 223 24.45 -1.99 -4.17
C HIS A 223 24.46 -1.00 -2.99
N LEU A 224 23.93 -1.41 -1.83
CA LEU A 224 23.85 -0.59 -0.62
C LEU A 224 25.24 -0.17 -0.10
N GLU A 225 26.25 -1.04 -0.22
CA GLU A 225 27.60 -0.78 0.25
C GLU A 225 28.47 0.01 -0.75
N ILE A 226 28.32 -0.26 -2.05
CA ILE A 226 29.16 0.33 -3.11
C ILE A 226 28.55 1.62 -3.66
N ILE A 227 27.29 1.56 -4.09
CA ILE A 227 26.59 2.70 -4.71
C ILE A 227 26.00 3.61 -3.63
N LYS A 228 25.69 3.07 -2.44
CA LYS A 228 25.12 3.82 -1.31
C LYS A 228 23.83 4.55 -1.69
N GLY A 229 22.96 3.84 -2.39
CA GLY A 229 21.65 4.31 -2.80
C GLY A 229 20.55 3.28 -2.47
N PRO A 230 19.29 3.64 -2.73
CA PRO A 230 18.14 2.76 -2.52
C PRO A 230 18.16 1.54 -3.46
N TYR A 231 17.77 0.37 -2.95
CA TYR A 231 17.55 -0.84 -3.75
C TYR A 231 16.18 -1.45 -3.43
N ALA A 232 15.43 -1.90 -4.44
CA ALA A 232 14.09 -2.44 -4.22
C ALA A 232 13.95 -3.95 -4.47
N LEU A 233 13.13 -4.60 -3.65
CA LEU A 233 12.68 -5.97 -3.81
C LEU A 233 11.17 -5.96 -4.04
N LEU A 234 10.73 -6.43 -5.22
CA LEU A 234 9.32 -6.59 -5.56
C LEU A 234 8.82 -7.97 -5.09
N VAL A 235 7.83 -7.97 -4.22
CA VAL A 235 7.25 -9.18 -3.62
C VAL A 235 5.94 -9.52 -4.32
N LYS A 236 5.84 -10.74 -4.85
CA LYS A 236 4.63 -11.22 -5.53
C LYS A 236 3.60 -11.74 -4.54
N ARG A 237 2.41 -12.02 -5.05
CA ARG A 237 1.37 -12.67 -4.26
C ARG A 237 1.83 -14.08 -3.89
N GLN A 238 1.55 -14.49 -2.65
CA GLN A 238 1.93 -15.80 -2.11
C GLN A 238 3.45 -16.02 -2.15
N THR A 239 4.25 -15.05 -1.70
CA THR A 239 5.71 -15.25 -1.53
C THR A 239 6.06 -15.85 -0.17
N PHE A 240 5.33 -15.49 0.89
CA PHE A 240 5.62 -15.92 2.26
C PHE A 240 4.67 -17.01 2.76
N LEU A 241 5.19 -17.89 3.62
CA LEU A 241 4.36 -18.79 4.43
C LEU A 241 3.50 -17.98 5.41
N PRO A 242 2.29 -18.47 5.76
CA PRO A 242 1.41 -17.76 6.68
C PRO A 242 2.05 -17.56 8.06
N TYR A 243 1.97 -16.34 8.57
CA TYR A 243 2.33 -16.01 9.95
C TYR A 243 1.31 -15.03 10.52
N LYS A 244 0.90 -15.25 11.77
CA LYS A 244 -0.07 -14.40 12.45
C LYS A 244 0.55 -13.79 13.69
N LEU A 245 0.20 -12.53 13.93
CA LEU A 245 0.48 -11.91 15.21
C LEU A 245 -0.17 -12.73 16.34
N PRO A 246 0.47 -12.81 17.51
CA PRO A 246 -0.21 -13.23 18.72
C PRO A 246 -1.50 -12.42 18.91
N PRO A 247 -2.59 -13.03 19.41
CA PRO A 247 -3.80 -12.29 19.71
C PRO A 247 -3.50 -11.18 20.74
N ASP A 248 -4.07 -10.00 20.51
CA ASP A 248 -4.02 -8.89 21.46
C ASP A 248 -4.88 -9.19 22.70
N ALA A 249 -4.87 -8.26 23.67
CA ALA A 249 -5.80 -8.25 24.79
C ALA A 249 -7.27 -8.36 24.31
N SER A 250 -8.12 -8.89 25.19
CA SER A 250 -9.55 -9.12 24.92
C SER A 250 -10.27 -7.87 24.42
N ASP A 251 -11.28 -8.08 23.57
CA ASP A 251 -12.26 -7.08 23.15
C ASP A 251 -12.70 -6.18 24.33
N ILE A 252 -12.54 -4.87 24.17
CA ILE A 252 -12.85 -3.86 25.20
C ILE A 252 -14.06 -2.99 24.84
N PHE A 253 -14.49 -3.02 23.58
CA PHE A 253 -15.66 -2.29 23.08
C PHE A 253 -16.82 -3.26 22.79
N PRO A 254 -18.08 -2.80 22.78
CA PRO A 254 -19.22 -3.66 22.50
C PRO A 254 -19.41 -3.98 21.01
N LEU A 255 -18.78 -3.22 20.11
CA LEU A 255 -18.99 -3.32 18.66
C LEU A 255 -17.66 -3.51 17.92
N ASN A 256 -17.69 -4.22 16.81
CA ASN A 256 -16.65 -4.17 15.78
C ASN A 256 -16.98 -3.11 14.70
N ARG A 257 -16.07 -2.94 13.73
CA ARG A 257 -16.22 -1.96 12.63
C ARG A 257 -17.53 -2.14 11.85
N GLU A 258 -17.87 -3.36 11.45
CA GLU A 258 -19.05 -3.63 10.63
C GLU A 258 -20.34 -3.32 11.40
N GLU A 259 -20.40 -3.65 12.69
CA GLU A 259 -21.55 -3.37 13.55
C GLU A 259 -21.74 -1.86 13.75
N ALA A 260 -20.67 -1.13 14.08
CA ALA A 260 -20.71 0.33 14.18
C ALA A 260 -21.13 1.00 12.86
N LEU A 261 -20.59 0.52 11.72
CA LEU A 261 -20.95 1.01 10.40
C LEU A 261 -22.45 0.87 10.12
N LYS A 262 -23.05 -0.28 10.50
CA LYS A 262 -24.49 -0.52 10.33
C LYS A 262 -25.32 0.50 11.13
N VAL A 263 -24.92 0.78 12.37
CA VAL A 263 -25.58 1.79 13.22
C VAL A 263 -25.47 3.18 12.57
N ILE A 264 -24.26 3.57 12.13
CA ILE A 264 -24.02 4.86 11.46
C ILE A 264 -24.92 5.00 10.23
N VAL A 265 -24.83 4.05 9.28
CA VAL A 265 -25.50 4.13 7.98
C VAL A 265 -27.02 4.09 8.13
N SER A 266 -27.54 3.37 9.12
CA SER A 266 -28.98 3.35 9.43
C SER A 266 -29.52 4.65 10.02
N ALA A 267 -28.67 5.49 10.61
CA ALA A 267 -29.06 6.78 11.16
C ALA A 267 -28.97 7.93 10.14
N LEU A 268 -28.40 7.69 8.94
CA LEU A 268 -28.28 8.69 7.88
C LEU A 268 -29.61 8.94 7.16
N GLY A 269 -29.83 10.19 6.74
CA GLY A 269 -30.96 10.59 5.93
C GLY A 269 -30.86 10.15 4.47
N GLU A 270 -31.97 10.19 3.74
CA GLU A 270 -32.03 9.76 2.34
C GLU A 270 -31.25 10.63 1.35
N MET A 271 -30.99 11.89 1.73
CA MET A 271 -30.22 12.84 0.94
C MET A 271 -28.77 12.96 1.42
N ASP A 272 -28.40 12.29 2.52
CA ASP A 272 -27.04 12.29 3.02
C ASP A 272 -26.16 11.46 2.07
N VAL A 273 -24.94 11.92 1.83
CA VAL A 273 -23.94 11.19 1.04
C VAL A 273 -22.77 10.76 1.90
N THR A 274 -22.17 9.63 1.56
CA THR A 274 -20.99 9.12 2.25
C THR A 274 -19.79 9.04 1.32
N VAL A 275 -18.60 9.22 1.91
CA VAL A 275 -17.31 8.90 1.29
C VAL A 275 -16.66 7.86 2.18
N GLY A 276 -16.64 6.61 1.71
CA GLY A 276 -16.01 5.50 2.42
C GLY A 276 -14.53 5.39 2.09
N THR A 277 -13.70 5.23 3.13
CA THR A 277 -12.27 4.94 2.97
C THR A 277 -12.01 3.54 2.39
N THR A 278 -10.76 3.29 2.01
CA THR A 278 -10.35 2.02 1.41
C THR A 278 -10.35 0.84 2.39
N GLY A 279 -10.10 -0.36 1.88
CA GLY A 279 -10.04 -1.58 2.69
C GLY A 279 -11.42 -2.21 2.90
N MET A 280 -11.64 -2.77 4.09
CA MET A 280 -12.86 -3.51 4.42
C MET A 280 -14.08 -2.60 4.65
N LEU A 281 -13.90 -1.35 5.11
CA LEU A 281 -15.01 -0.43 5.40
C LEU A 281 -15.92 -0.21 4.18
N SER A 282 -15.35 0.15 3.02
CA SER A 282 -16.14 0.34 1.79
C SER A 282 -16.84 -0.95 1.32
N ARG A 283 -16.32 -2.13 1.66
CA ARG A 283 -16.95 -3.42 1.32
C ARG A 283 -18.12 -3.71 2.23
N GLU A 284 -17.95 -3.48 3.53
CA GLU A 284 -19.00 -3.60 4.53
C GLU A 284 -20.16 -2.63 4.23
N LEU A 285 -19.85 -1.40 3.81
CA LEU A 285 -20.83 -0.41 3.39
C LEU A 285 -21.64 -0.90 2.19
N PHE A 286 -20.94 -1.40 1.15
CA PHE A 286 -21.58 -1.94 -0.05
C PHE A 286 -22.50 -3.13 0.28
N GLU A 287 -22.01 -4.14 1.01
CA GLU A 287 -22.84 -5.30 1.38
C GLU A 287 -24.01 -4.92 2.27
N TYR A 288 -23.86 -3.91 3.13
CA TYR A 288 -24.95 -3.46 3.97
C TYR A 288 -26.07 -2.78 3.17
N ARG A 289 -25.72 -1.96 2.16
CA ARG A 289 -26.71 -1.38 1.23
C ARG A 289 -27.46 -2.47 0.46
N GLU A 290 -26.76 -3.47 -0.04
CA GLU A 290 -27.37 -4.65 -0.70
C GLU A 290 -28.35 -5.38 0.25
N ALA A 291 -27.93 -5.65 1.49
CA ALA A 291 -28.77 -6.32 2.48
C ALA A 291 -30.02 -5.51 2.88
N LYS A 292 -30.00 -4.19 2.68
CA LYS A 292 -31.14 -3.29 2.88
C LYS A 292 -31.93 -2.99 1.60
N HIS A 293 -31.58 -3.63 0.48
CA HIS A 293 -32.16 -3.37 -0.84
C HIS A 293 -32.09 -1.87 -1.23
N GLN A 294 -30.98 -1.23 -0.88
CA GLN A 294 -30.71 0.18 -1.19
C GLN A 294 -29.69 0.26 -2.34
N GLY A 295 -29.85 1.29 -3.19
CA GLY A 295 -28.86 1.56 -4.24
C GLY A 295 -27.56 2.17 -3.70
N HIS A 296 -26.49 2.08 -4.49
CA HIS A 296 -25.13 2.51 -4.11
C HIS A 296 -24.80 3.97 -4.47
N GLY A 297 -25.72 4.68 -5.13
CA GLY A 297 -25.50 6.06 -5.55
C GLY A 297 -25.31 7.07 -4.41
N ARG A 298 -25.50 6.70 -3.14
CA ARG A 298 -25.25 7.59 -1.99
C ARG A 298 -23.82 7.50 -1.47
N ASP A 299 -23.06 6.51 -1.90
CA ASP A 299 -21.79 6.16 -1.28
C ASP A 299 -20.67 6.19 -2.33
N PHE A 300 -19.71 7.09 -2.17
CA PHE A 300 -18.48 7.05 -2.95
C PHE A 300 -17.49 6.10 -2.27
N LEU A 301 -17.14 5.01 -2.96
CA LEU A 301 -16.26 3.98 -2.42
C LEU A 301 -14.82 4.24 -2.86
N THR A 302 -13.96 4.68 -1.94
CA THR A 302 -12.55 4.93 -2.25
C THR A 302 -11.81 3.59 -2.33
N VAL A 303 -11.71 3.00 -3.53
CA VAL A 303 -11.14 1.65 -3.72
C VAL A 303 -9.62 1.56 -3.52
N GLY A 304 -8.92 2.69 -3.55
CA GLY A 304 -7.47 2.83 -3.32
C GLY A 304 -7.18 4.15 -2.60
N SER A 305 -5.97 4.71 -2.74
CA SER A 305 -5.63 6.04 -2.20
C SER A 305 -5.98 6.21 -0.72
N MET A 306 -5.48 5.30 0.12
CA MET A 306 -5.66 5.38 1.58
C MET A 306 -5.34 6.79 2.11
N GLY A 307 -6.11 7.25 3.09
CA GLY A 307 -5.99 8.59 3.69
C GLY A 307 -6.58 9.76 2.90
N HIS A 308 -7.09 9.54 1.69
CA HIS A 308 -7.64 10.63 0.86
C HIS A 308 -9.17 10.82 0.98
N ALA A 309 -9.87 9.94 1.71
CA ALA A 309 -11.34 9.99 1.84
C ALA A 309 -11.82 11.34 2.39
N SER A 310 -11.15 11.87 3.41
CA SER A 310 -11.48 13.16 4.04
C SER A 310 -11.28 14.35 3.10
N ALA A 311 -10.26 14.31 2.23
CA ALA A 311 -10.02 15.34 1.21
C ALA A 311 -11.09 15.30 0.10
N ILE A 312 -11.49 14.09 -0.32
CA ILE A 312 -12.58 13.89 -1.29
C ILE A 312 -13.90 14.42 -0.70
N ALA A 313 -14.20 14.08 0.56
CA ALA A 313 -15.37 14.56 1.26
C ALA A 313 -15.41 16.10 1.36
N LEU A 314 -14.27 16.74 1.67
CA LEU A 314 -14.16 18.19 1.67
C LEU A 314 -14.49 18.79 0.29
N GLY A 315 -13.91 18.23 -0.78
CA GLY A 315 -14.17 18.67 -2.14
C GLY A 315 -15.66 18.60 -2.51
N ILE A 316 -16.36 17.55 -2.08
CA ILE A 316 -17.80 17.41 -2.29
C ILE A 316 -18.56 18.43 -1.46
N ALA A 317 -18.26 18.56 -0.16
CA ALA A 317 -18.98 19.44 0.77
C ALA A 317 -18.96 20.90 0.32
N VAL A 318 -17.78 21.39 -0.13
CA VAL A 318 -17.61 22.76 -0.65
C VAL A 318 -18.44 23.02 -1.91
N ASN A 319 -18.61 22.02 -2.77
CA ASN A 319 -19.29 22.18 -4.06
C ASN A 319 -20.78 21.79 -4.04
N LYS A 320 -21.25 21.20 -2.94
CA LYS A 320 -22.64 20.79 -2.73
C LYS A 320 -23.12 21.22 -1.33
N PRO A 321 -23.20 22.53 -1.05
CA PRO A 321 -23.49 23.05 0.31
C PRO A 321 -24.83 22.59 0.89
N GLU A 322 -25.81 22.28 0.03
CA GLU A 322 -27.13 21.77 0.42
C GLU A 322 -27.15 20.27 0.78
N ARG A 323 -26.02 19.57 0.65
CA ARG A 323 -25.91 18.13 0.93
C ARG A 323 -25.08 17.89 2.17
N GLN A 324 -25.56 17.07 3.10
CA GLN A 324 -24.73 16.60 4.21
C GLN A 324 -23.74 15.54 3.69
N VAL A 325 -22.45 15.74 3.95
CA VAL A 325 -21.37 14.87 3.49
C VAL A 325 -20.70 14.19 4.68
N TYR A 326 -20.83 12.87 4.76
CA TYR A 326 -20.23 12.05 5.81
C TYR A 326 -18.97 11.36 5.29
N CYS A 327 -17.81 11.72 5.84
CA CYS A 327 -16.58 10.97 5.64
C CYS A 327 -16.54 9.80 6.62
N LEU A 328 -16.59 8.57 6.10
CA LEU A 328 -16.46 7.34 6.88
C LEU A 328 -15.03 6.84 6.73
N ASP A 329 -14.16 7.25 7.66
CA ASP A 329 -12.74 6.95 7.64
C ASP A 329 -12.36 5.88 8.67
N GLY A 330 -11.15 5.33 8.52
CA GLY A 330 -10.51 4.45 9.49
C GLY A 330 -9.35 5.18 10.16
N ASP A 331 -9.00 4.79 11.37
CA ASP A 331 -7.92 5.42 12.13
C ASP A 331 -6.57 5.42 11.40
N GLY A 332 -6.16 4.28 10.81
CA GLY A 332 -4.92 4.22 10.03
C GLY A 332 -4.94 5.12 8.78
N ALA A 333 -6.11 5.26 8.13
CA ALA A 333 -6.26 6.12 6.96
C ALA A 333 -6.23 7.60 7.34
N ALA A 334 -6.93 7.98 8.41
CA ALA A 334 -6.90 9.33 8.96
C ALA A 334 -5.48 9.74 9.40
N ILE A 335 -4.72 8.83 10.03
CA ILE A 335 -3.31 9.08 10.40
C ILE A 335 -2.44 9.32 9.17
N MET A 336 -2.61 8.54 8.09
CA MET A 336 -1.77 8.60 6.90
C MET A 336 -1.69 10.01 6.28
N HIS A 337 -2.83 10.69 6.20
CA HIS A 337 -2.91 12.07 5.67
C HIS A 337 -3.65 13.01 6.62
N MET A 338 -3.26 12.98 7.90
CA MET A 338 -3.85 13.79 8.97
C MET A 338 -3.78 15.30 8.70
N GLY A 339 -2.83 15.77 7.90
CA GLY A 339 -2.76 17.18 7.46
C GLY A 339 -4.03 17.69 6.77
N THR A 340 -4.84 16.77 6.22
CA THR A 340 -6.16 17.11 5.66
C THR A 340 -7.12 17.66 6.72
N MET A 341 -6.99 17.26 7.99
CA MET A 341 -7.81 17.78 9.08
C MET A 341 -7.61 19.29 9.26
N ALA A 342 -6.38 19.78 9.14
CA ALA A 342 -6.10 21.22 9.16
C ALA A 342 -6.80 21.93 7.98
N THR A 343 -6.74 21.34 6.78
CA THR A 343 -7.42 21.91 5.61
C THR A 343 -8.94 21.95 5.79
N ILE A 344 -9.55 20.90 6.33
CA ILE A 344 -10.98 20.83 6.62
C ILE A 344 -11.39 21.91 7.63
N GLY A 345 -10.69 21.98 8.77
CA GLY A 345 -11.03 22.92 9.84
C GLY A 345 -10.91 24.39 9.43
N GLN A 346 -9.97 24.73 8.53
CA GLN A 346 -9.79 26.09 8.04
C GLN A 346 -10.67 26.46 6.84
N ASN A 347 -11.30 25.50 6.17
CA ASN A 347 -12.04 25.75 4.93
C ASN A 347 -13.39 26.48 5.14
N GLY A 348 -14.03 26.32 6.31
CA GLY A 348 -15.29 26.98 6.62
C GLY A 348 -16.56 26.28 6.10
N THR A 349 -16.46 25.08 5.51
CA THR A 349 -17.61 24.24 5.16
C THR A 349 -18.51 23.96 6.38
N THR A 350 -19.83 23.99 6.19
CA THR A 350 -20.82 23.77 7.26
C THR A 350 -21.53 22.42 7.19
N ASN A 351 -21.26 21.62 6.16
CA ASN A 351 -22.00 20.39 5.84
C ASN A 351 -21.13 19.12 5.84
N LEU A 352 -19.85 19.22 6.23
CA LEU A 352 -18.96 18.06 6.38
C LEU A 352 -19.02 17.45 7.78
N LYS A 353 -19.23 16.13 7.86
CA LYS A 353 -19.22 15.30 9.08
C LYS A 353 -18.11 14.26 8.96
N HIS A 354 -17.14 14.27 9.86
CA HIS A 354 -16.01 13.34 9.82
C HIS A 354 -16.19 12.26 10.88
N ILE A 355 -16.33 11.01 10.47
CA ILE A 355 -16.48 9.87 11.37
C ILE A 355 -15.26 8.97 11.18
N ILE A 356 -14.48 8.81 12.25
CA ILE A 356 -13.33 7.89 12.27
C ILE A 356 -13.74 6.65 13.03
N ILE A 357 -13.81 5.50 12.36
CA ILE A 357 -14.03 4.21 13.01
C ILE A 357 -12.66 3.66 13.42
N ASN A 358 -12.34 3.77 14.71
CA ASN A 358 -11.04 3.46 15.29
C ASN A 358 -11.04 2.06 15.90
N ASN A 359 -10.35 1.13 15.25
CA ASN A 359 -10.09 -0.22 15.78
C ASN A 359 -8.63 -0.43 16.22
N GLY A 360 -7.82 0.63 16.22
CA GLY A 360 -6.41 0.62 16.60
C GLY A 360 -5.53 -0.25 15.70
N ALA A 361 -5.92 -0.56 14.46
CA ALA A 361 -5.16 -1.45 13.58
C ALA A 361 -5.35 -1.26 12.07
N HIS A 362 -4.30 -1.63 11.34
CA HIS A 362 -4.33 -1.91 9.91
C HIS A 362 -4.98 -3.28 9.61
N ASP A 363 -6.24 -3.43 10.02
CA ASP A 363 -6.98 -4.71 10.06
C ASP A 363 -7.14 -5.38 8.68
N SER A 364 -7.24 -4.56 7.61
CA SER A 364 -7.38 -5.07 6.23
C SER A 364 -6.10 -5.71 5.65
N VAL A 365 -4.95 -5.54 6.31
CA VAL A 365 -3.63 -5.92 5.77
C VAL A 365 -2.76 -6.70 6.75
N GLY A 366 -3.32 -7.21 7.85
CA GLY A 366 -2.58 -8.09 8.77
C GLY A 366 -2.83 -7.81 10.25
N GLY A 367 -3.51 -6.71 10.59
CA GLY A 367 -3.88 -6.41 11.98
C GLY A 367 -2.80 -5.73 12.81
N GLN A 368 -1.71 -5.28 12.17
CA GLN A 368 -0.66 -4.50 12.84
C GLN A 368 -1.26 -3.24 13.49
N PRO A 369 -0.75 -2.83 14.68
CA PRO A 369 -1.32 -1.71 15.43
C PRO A 369 -1.13 -0.37 14.70
N THR A 370 -2.06 0.55 14.96
CA THR A 370 -1.92 1.99 14.64
C THR A 370 -1.63 2.77 15.92
N ASP A 371 -1.12 3.99 15.78
CA ASP A 371 -0.90 4.87 16.94
C ASP A 371 -2.20 5.21 17.69
N ALA A 372 -3.35 5.15 17.01
CA ALA A 372 -4.67 5.39 17.58
C ALA A 372 -5.16 4.27 18.53
N GLY A 373 -4.46 3.14 18.59
CA GLY A 373 -4.67 2.10 19.61
C GLY A 373 -4.23 2.53 21.01
N HIS A 374 -3.41 3.58 21.15
CA HIS A 374 -3.02 4.14 22.44
C HIS A 374 -4.09 5.12 22.97
N HIS A 375 -5.22 4.56 23.40
CA HIS A 375 -6.43 5.31 23.77
C HIS A 375 -6.26 6.37 24.86
N ASP A 376 -5.19 6.30 25.65
CA ASP A 376 -4.88 7.23 26.74
C ASP A 376 -3.89 8.34 26.36
N THR A 377 -3.22 8.24 25.20
CA THR A 377 -2.18 9.19 24.79
C THR A 377 -2.39 9.78 23.40
N PHE A 378 -3.25 9.17 22.58
CA PHE A 378 -3.61 9.66 21.26
C PHE A 378 -5.10 9.99 21.18
N PHE A 379 -5.44 11.21 20.74
CA PHE A 379 -6.83 11.70 20.72
C PHE A 379 -7.15 12.44 19.41
N PHE A 380 -7.90 11.79 18.51
CA PHE A 380 -8.39 12.45 17.29
C PHE A 380 -9.27 13.67 17.59
N THR A 381 -10.03 13.63 18.69
CA THR A 381 -10.90 14.74 19.09
C THR A 381 -10.14 16.02 19.40
N GLN A 382 -8.99 15.90 20.10
CA GLN A 382 -8.14 17.05 20.41
C GLN A 382 -7.41 17.56 19.17
N ILE A 383 -6.94 16.65 18.31
CA ILE A 383 -6.34 17.01 17.02
C ILE A 383 -7.35 17.77 16.15
N ALA A 384 -8.60 17.29 16.08
CA ALA A 384 -9.67 17.93 15.32
C ALA A 384 -9.98 19.34 15.83
N LYS A 385 -10.16 19.49 17.14
CA LYS A 385 -10.35 20.80 17.78
C LYS A 385 -9.18 21.74 17.49
N GLY A 386 -7.94 21.26 17.62
CA GLY A 386 -6.74 22.03 17.28
C GLY A 386 -6.64 22.42 15.80
N CYS A 387 -7.24 21.64 14.89
CA CYS A 387 -7.32 21.96 13.47
C CYS A 387 -8.45 22.94 13.10
N GLY A 388 -9.37 23.26 14.02
CA GLY A 388 -10.50 24.16 13.77
C GLY A 388 -11.85 23.46 13.55
N TYR A 389 -11.98 22.16 13.85
CA TYR A 389 -13.30 21.51 13.87
C TYR A 389 -14.16 22.13 14.97
N LYS A 390 -15.44 22.41 14.66
CA LYS A 390 -16.34 23.07 15.61
C LYS A 390 -16.56 22.22 16.84
N GLU A 391 -16.86 20.94 16.62
CA GLU A 391 -17.05 19.97 17.68
C GLU A 391 -16.40 18.63 17.37
N ALA A 392 -15.93 17.95 18.41
CA ALA A 392 -15.32 16.65 18.31
C ALA A 392 -15.58 15.83 19.58
N TRP A 393 -16.05 14.60 19.45
CA TRP A 393 -16.32 13.72 20.60
C TRP A 393 -16.07 12.24 20.27
N VAL A 394 -16.05 11.41 21.31
CA VAL A 394 -15.90 9.96 21.21
C VAL A 394 -17.27 9.29 21.38
N ALA A 395 -17.50 8.21 20.63
CA ALA A 395 -18.61 7.28 20.80
C ALA A 395 -18.07 5.87 21.00
N THR A 396 -18.67 5.11 21.93
CA THR A 396 -18.21 3.75 22.29
C THR A 396 -19.32 2.71 22.26
N SER A 397 -20.58 3.13 22.24
CA SER A 397 -21.76 2.26 22.21
C SER A 397 -22.68 2.55 21.02
N GLU A 398 -23.64 1.66 20.75
CA GLU A 398 -24.67 1.90 19.73
C GLU A 398 -25.46 3.20 20.01
N ASP A 399 -25.82 3.45 21.26
CA ASP A 399 -26.57 4.64 21.66
C ASP A 399 -25.76 5.93 21.48
N ASP A 400 -24.45 5.89 21.79
CA ASP A 400 -23.54 7.02 21.55
C ASP A 400 -23.47 7.34 20.05
N ILE A 401 -23.33 6.31 19.21
CA ILE A 401 -23.24 6.46 17.75
C ILE A 401 -24.54 7.07 17.24
N ARG A 402 -25.69 6.49 17.57
CA ARG A 402 -27.01 6.95 17.09
C ARG A 402 -27.27 8.40 17.50
N SER A 403 -27.04 8.73 18.77
CA SER A 403 -27.18 10.08 19.30
C SER A 403 -26.17 11.05 18.66
N GLY A 404 -24.96 10.58 18.41
CA GLY A 404 -23.89 11.31 17.73
C GLY A 404 -24.26 11.70 16.29
N ILE A 405 -24.81 10.77 15.50
CA ILE A 405 -25.24 11.06 14.13
C ILE A 405 -26.39 12.08 14.10
N LEU A 406 -27.38 11.93 14.99
CA LEU A 406 -28.47 12.90 15.11
C LEU A 406 -27.94 14.29 15.47
N LYS A 407 -27.05 14.37 16.46
CA LYS A 407 -26.38 15.62 16.85
C LYS A 407 -25.57 16.22 15.69
N MET A 408 -24.83 15.40 14.95
CA MET A 408 -24.03 15.84 13.79
C MET A 408 -24.90 16.52 12.74
N LYS A 409 -26.07 15.95 12.45
CA LYS A 409 -26.99 16.44 11.42
C LYS A 409 -27.39 17.90 11.64
N ASP A 410 -27.64 18.28 12.89
CA ASP A 410 -28.13 19.61 13.26
C ASP A 410 -27.01 20.65 13.44
N MET A 411 -25.74 20.21 13.46
CA MET A 411 -24.60 21.10 13.64
C MET A 411 -24.13 21.69 12.32
N ALA A 412 -23.81 22.98 12.28
CA ALA A 412 -22.99 23.51 11.19
C ALA A 412 -21.54 22.98 11.37
N GLY A 413 -21.06 22.13 10.48
CA GLY A 413 -19.71 21.54 10.45
C GLY A 413 -18.54 22.54 10.28
N PRO A 414 -17.31 22.03 10.16
CA PRO A 414 -16.96 20.61 10.23
C PRO A 414 -17.01 20.09 11.67
N VAL A 415 -17.50 18.87 11.87
CA VAL A 415 -17.53 18.18 13.17
C VAL A 415 -16.94 16.77 13.05
N LEU A 416 -16.39 16.25 14.15
CA LEU A 416 -15.78 14.92 14.19
C LEU A 416 -16.40 14.02 15.27
N MET A 417 -16.59 12.73 14.95
CA MET A 417 -16.85 11.70 15.94
C MET A 417 -15.87 10.55 15.73
N GLU A 418 -15.12 10.24 16.76
CA GLU A 418 -14.30 9.04 16.84
C GLU A 418 -15.14 7.91 17.43
N VAL A 419 -15.35 6.84 16.66
CA VAL A 419 -16.09 5.66 17.10
C VAL A 419 -15.08 4.56 17.44
N LYS A 420 -14.91 4.25 18.72
CA LYS A 420 -13.96 3.22 19.16
C LYS A 420 -14.63 1.84 19.10
N VAL A 421 -13.98 0.90 18.41
CA VAL A 421 -14.51 -0.43 18.12
C VAL A 421 -13.42 -1.50 18.26
N ASN A 422 -13.81 -2.76 18.38
CA ASN A 422 -12.87 -3.88 18.31
C ASN A 422 -12.41 -4.15 16.87
N LYS A 423 -11.27 -4.85 16.76
CA LYS A 423 -10.78 -5.40 15.50
C LYS A 423 -11.69 -6.51 14.98
N GLY A 424 -11.59 -6.79 13.70
CA GLY A 424 -12.21 -7.97 13.09
C GLY A 424 -13.11 -7.64 11.93
N ALA A 425 -13.26 -8.65 11.07
CA ALA A 425 -14.13 -8.65 9.91
C ALA A 425 -14.63 -10.06 9.65
N ARG A 426 -15.79 -10.17 9.00
CA ARG A 426 -16.30 -11.46 8.56
C ARG A 426 -15.38 -12.12 7.54
N LYS A 427 -15.17 -13.44 7.68
CA LYS A 427 -14.35 -14.24 6.73
C LYS A 427 -14.91 -14.25 5.31
N ASN A 428 -16.23 -14.09 5.17
CA ASN A 428 -16.95 -14.12 3.90
C ASN A 428 -17.30 -12.71 3.35
N LEU A 429 -16.60 -11.66 3.79
CA LEU A 429 -16.78 -10.32 3.25
C LEU A 429 -16.35 -10.28 1.78
N GLY A 430 -17.33 -10.06 0.91
CA GLY A 430 -17.17 -9.93 -0.53
C GLY A 430 -16.58 -8.58 -0.95
N ARG A 431 -16.59 -8.34 -2.26
CA ARG A 431 -16.15 -7.08 -2.88
C ARG A 431 -17.34 -6.42 -3.58
N PRO A 432 -17.33 -5.09 -3.76
CA PRO A 432 -18.31 -4.40 -4.57
C PRO A 432 -18.46 -5.07 -5.93
N THR A 433 -19.71 -5.37 -6.31
CA THR A 433 -20.04 -6.01 -7.59
C THR A 433 -20.12 -5.01 -8.74
N THR A 434 -20.24 -3.71 -8.44
CA THR A 434 -20.18 -2.61 -9.40
C THR A 434 -18.74 -2.17 -9.65
N THR A 435 -18.47 -1.68 -10.86
CA THR A 435 -17.16 -1.13 -11.21
C THR A 435 -16.96 0.25 -10.56
N PRO A 436 -15.70 0.69 -10.33
CA PRO A 436 -15.44 2.05 -9.84
C PRO A 436 -16.02 3.15 -10.75
N LEU A 437 -16.10 2.89 -12.06
CA LEU A 437 -16.70 3.84 -13.01
C LEU A 437 -18.21 3.95 -12.84
N GLU A 438 -18.91 2.83 -12.62
CA GLU A 438 -20.34 2.81 -12.31
C GLU A 438 -20.62 3.49 -10.99
N ASN A 439 -19.88 3.14 -9.91
CA ASN A 439 -20.01 3.80 -8.61
C ASN A 439 -19.84 5.33 -8.73
N LYS A 440 -18.81 5.80 -9.46
CA LYS A 440 -18.62 7.24 -9.71
C LYS A 440 -19.83 7.87 -10.41
N LYS A 441 -20.34 7.25 -11.48
CA LYS A 441 -21.47 7.79 -12.26
C LYS A 441 -22.75 7.85 -11.43
N GLU A 442 -23.07 6.79 -10.70
CA GLU A 442 -24.25 6.74 -9.82
C GLU A 442 -24.15 7.75 -8.69
N PHE A 443 -22.97 7.88 -8.08
CA PHE A 443 -22.71 8.87 -7.04
C PHE A 443 -22.89 10.30 -7.55
N MET A 444 -22.31 10.62 -8.71
CA MET A 444 -22.49 11.94 -9.35
C MET A 444 -23.97 12.21 -9.69
N ALA A 445 -24.68 11.22 -10.25
CA ALA A 445 -26.10 11.38 -10.56
C ALA A 445 -26.95 11.61 -9.30
N ASN A 446 -26.59 10.98 -8.17
CA ASN A 446 -27.26 11.24 -6.89
C ASN A 446 -27.00 12.66 -6.37
N LEU A 447 -25.79 13.19 -6.55
CA LEU A 447 -25.43 14.56 -6.14
C LEU A 447 -26.19 15.66 -6.91
N GLU A 448 -26.76 15.35 -8.07
CA GLU A 448 -27.60 16.29 -8.84
C GLU A 448 -29.08 16.28 -8.46
N LYS A 449 -29.52 15.34 -7.62
CA LYS A 449 -30.90 15.35 -7.12
C LYS A 449 -31.10 16.57 -6.23
N SER A 450 -32.11 17.38 -6.56
CA SER A 450 -32.53 18.52 -5.74
C SER A 450 -33.02 18.03 -4.36
N SER A 451 -32.67 18.82 -3.34
CA SER A 451 -33.07 18.66 -1.93
C SER A 451 -34.58 18.66 -1.72
#